data_AF-A0A3D9RHQ8-F1
#
_entry.id   AF-A0A3D9RHQ8-F1
#
_cell.length_a   1.000
_cell.length_b   1.000
_cell.length_c   1.000
_cell.angle_alpha   90.00
_cell.angle_beta   90.00
_cell.angle_gamma   90.00
#
_symmetry.space_group_name_H-M   'P 1'
#
loop_
_entity.id
_entity.type
_entity.pdbx_description
1 polymer ?
#
loop_
_entity_poly.entity_id
_entity_poly.type
_entity_poly.pdbx_seq_one_letter_code
_entity_poly.pdbx_strand_id
1 'polypeptide(L)' 'MPRKASASAASALDHLNLVAKLADLKEDHYRTLLTLSAMTELLIDKGLISPEELERKIASLDTELDELIVASLHPMP' A
#
# COMPACT_ATOMS: atom_id res chain seq x y z
N MET A 1 -5.93 12.90 -45.95
CA MET A 1 -5.50 11.72 -45.16
C MET A 1 -5.59 12.03 -43.66
N PRO A 2 -6.61 11.54 -42.91
CA PRO A 2 -6.69 11.71 -41.46
C PRO A 2 -6.35 10.39 -40.76
N ARG A 3 -5.10 10.22 -40.30
CA ARG A 3 -4.68 9.02 -39.54
C ARG A 3 -3.95 9.31 -38.22
N LYS A 4 -3.75 10.58 -37.86
CA LYS A 4 -3.02 10.97 -36.64
C LYS A 4 -3.90 11.27 -35.41
N ALA A 5 -5.21 11.47 -35.57
CA ALA A 5 -6.09 11.84 -34.45
C ALA A 5 -6.44 10.66 -33.51
N SER A 6 -6.52 9.42 -34.02
CA SER A 6 -7.00 8.28 -33.21
C SER A 6 -5.95 7.68 -32.28
N ALA A 7 -4.65 7.75 -32.62
CA ALA A 7 -3.58 7.22 -31.79
C ALA A 7 -3.35 8.05 -30.51
N SER A 8 -3.50 9.37 -30.60
CA SER A 8 -3.42 10.28 -29.44
C SER A 8 -4.63 10.13 -28.51
N ALA A 9 -5.82 9.89 -29.06
CA ALA A 9 -7.02 9.63 -28.25
C ALA A 9 -6.93 8.30 -27.49
N ALA A 10 -6.39 7.24 -28.11
CA ALA A 10 -6.13 5.97 -27.44
C ALA A 10 -5.13 6.14 -26.28
N SER A 11 -4.02 6.85 -26.50
CA SER A 11 -3.04 7.14 -25.45
C SER A 11 -3.62 8.00 -24.31
N ALA A 12 -4.50 8.96 -24.61
CA ALA A 12 -5.18 9.76 -23.61
C ALA A 12 -6.18 8.94 -22.78
N LEU A 13 -6.91 8.01 -23.41
CA LEU A 13 -7.80 7.08 -22.74
C LEU A 13 -7.03 6.10 -21.84
N ASP A 14 -5.85 5.62 -22.26
CA ASP A 14 -5.00 4.76 -21.44
C ASP A 14 -4.50 5.50 -20.18
N HIS A 15 -4.07 6.76 -20.33
CA HIS A 15 -3.69 7.58 -19.17
C HIS A 15 -4.87 7.85 -18.24
N LEU A 16 -6.06 8.14 -18.78
CA LEU A 16 -7.26 8.32 -17.98
C LEU A 16 -7.61 7.05 -17.19
N ASN A 17 -7.54 5.88 -17.83
CA ASN A 17 -7.77 4.59 -17.19
C ASN A 17 -6.75 4.31 -16.08
N LEU A 18 -5.49 4.67 -16.28
CA LEU A 18 -4.45 4.55 -15.25
C LEU A 18 -4.76 5.46 -14.06
N VAL A 19 -5.09 6.72 -14.31
CA VAL A 19 -5.44 7.68 -13.25
C VAL A 19 -6.69 7.26 -12.49
N ALA A 20 -7.71 6.73 -13.19
CA ALA A 20 -8.91 6.19 -12.57
C ALA A 20 -8.57 5.03 -11.62
N LYS A 21 -7.77 4.05 -12.07
CA LYS A 21 -7.32 2.95 -11.21
C LYS A 21 -6.50 3.41 -10.01
N LEU A 22 -5.68 4.45 -10.17
CA LEU A 22 -4.93 5.05 -9.06
C LEU A 22 -5.86 5.75 -8.05
N ALA A 23 -6.92 6.39 -8.53
CA ALA A 23 -7.92 7.01 -7.67
C ALA A 23 -8.68 5.94 -6.87
N ASP A 24 -9.15 4.87 -7.51
CA ASP A 24 -9.81 3.75 -6.86
C ASP A 24 -8.88 3.11 -5.81
N LEU A 25 -7.62 2.85 -6.17
CA LEU A 25 -6.62 2.30 -5.25
C LEU A 25 -6.40 3.20 -4.03
N LYS A 26 -6.35 4.53 -4.23
CA LYS A 26 -6.20 5.49 -3.12
C LYS A 26 -7.41 5.42 -2.18
N GLU A 27 -8.62 5.35 -2.71
CA GLU A 27 -9.84 5.28 -1.92
C GLU A 27 -9.92 3.98 -1.12
N ASP A 28 -9.68 2.84 -1.77
CA ASP A 28 -9.66 1.53 -1.13
C ASP A 28 -8.57 1.43 -0.05
N HIS A 29 -7.38 1.95 -0.34
CA HIS A 29 -6.28 1.95 0.61
C HIS A 29 -6.59 2.85 1.82
N TYR A 30 -7.14 4.04 1.58
CA TYR A 30 -7.57 4.94 2.65
C TYR A 30 -8.61 4.28 3.57
N ARG A 31 -9.63 3.65 2.99
CA ARG A 31 -10.68 2.96 3.75
C ARG A 31 -10.13 1.78 4.55
N THR A 32 -9.19 1.04 3.97
CA THR A 32 -8.52 -0.08 4.63
C THR A 32 -7.72 0.41 5.83
N LEU A 33 -6.89 1.45 5.65
CA LEU A 33 -6.11 2.05 6.73
C LEU A 33 -7.01 2.57 7.84
N LEU A 34 -8.08 3.31 7.51
CA LEU A 34 -9.03 3.83 8.49
C LEU A 34 -9.67 2.70 9.31
N THR A 35 -10.04 1.61 8.65
CA THR A 35 -10.63 0.43 9.31
C THR A 35 -9.62 -0.22 10.25
N LEU A 36 -8.37 -0.39 9.82
CA LEU A 36 -7.30 -0.95 10.66
C LEU A 36 -6.97 -0.05 11.85
N SER A 37 -6.93 1.27 11.67
CA SER A 37 -6.74 2.23 12.76
C SER A 37 -7.86 2.12 13.79
N ALA A 38 -9.12 2.17 13.34
CA ALA A 38 -10.28 2.04 14.24
C ALA A 38 -10.30 0.68 14.96
N MET A 39 -9.96 -0.41 14.28
CA MET A 39 -9.84 -1.73 14.91
C MET A 39 -8.75 -1.74 15.98
N THR A 40 -7.57 -1.18 15.67
CA THR A 40 -6.44 -1.12 16.61
C THR A 40 -6.79 -0.32 17.86
N GLU A 41 -7.41 0.86 17.68
CA GLU A 41 -7.91 1.68 18.79
C GLU A 41 -8.91 0.90 19.66
N LEU A 42 -9.89 0.23 19.05
CA LEU A 42 -10.86 -0.57 19.79
C LEU A 42 -10.23 -1.74 20.57
N LEU A 43 -9.19 -2.36 20.04
CA LEU A 43 -8.48 -3.45 20.73
C LEU A 43 -7.67 -2.91 21.92
N ILE A 44 -7.04 -1.74 21.78
CA ILE A 44 -6.33 -1.05 22.86
C ILE A 44 -7.30 -0.61 23.95
N ASP A 45 -8.41 0.04 23.58
CA ASP A 45 -9.42 0.53 24.52
C ASP A 45 -10.08 -0.61 25.31
N LYS A 46 -10.20 -1.79 24.70
CA LYS A 46 -10.68 -3.01 25.37
C LYS A 46 -9.60 -3.69 26.24
N GLY A 47 -8.37 -3.19 26.23
CA GLY A 47 -7.23 -3.77 26.95
C GLY A 47 -6.77 -5.12 26.39
N LEU A 48 -7.11 -5.43 25.13
CA LEU A 48 -6.74 -6.69 24.49
C LEU A 48 -5.28 -6.68 23.99
N ILE A 49 -4.78 -5.50 23.65
CA ILE A 49 -3.37 -5.25 23.32
C ILE A 49 -2.94 -3.94 23.99
N SER A 50 -1.66 -3.80 24.34
CA SER A 50 -1.11 -2.52 24.80
C SER A 50 -0.47 -1.73 23.66
N PRO A 51 -0.42 -0.38 23.74
CA PRO A 51 0.29 0.43 22.76
C PRO A 51 1.76 0.00 22.60
N GLU A 52 2.42 -0.33 23.71
CA GLU A 52 3.83 -0.76 23.70
C GLU A 52 4.01 -2.14 23.05
N GLU A 53 3.03 -3.04 23.17
CA GLU A 53 3.03 -4.33 22.48
C GLU A 53 2.92 -4.15 20.96
N LEU A 54 2.03 -3.24 20.53
CA LEU A 54 1.89 -2.89 19.12
C LEU A 54 3.18 -2.29 18.55
N GLU A 55 3.78 -1.32 19.24
CA GLU A 55 5.04 -0.69 18.81
C GLU A 55 6.19 -1.70 18.69
N ARG A 56 6.33 -2.62 19.67
CA ARG A 56 7.32 -3.70 19.59
C ARG A 56 7.08 -4.60 18.38
N LYS A 57 5.81 -4.91 18.08
CA LYS A 57 5.46 -5.76 16.94
C LYS A 57 5.80 -5.06 15.61
N ILE A 58 5.52 -3.76 15.49
CA ILE A 58 5.88 -2.96 14.32
C ILE A 58 7.40 -2.98 14.10
N ALA A 59 8.18 -2.67 15.14
CA ALA A 59 9.64 -2.67 15.04
C ALA A 59 10.23 -4.05 14.66
N SER A 60 9.63 -5.15 15.16
CA SER A 60 10.01 -6.51 14.76
C SER A 60 9.77 -6.75 13.28
N LEU A 61 8.60 -6.35 12.77
CA LEU A 61 8.24 -6.54 11.37
C LEU A 61 9.13 -5.71 10.42
N ASP A 62 9.48 -4.47 10.81
CA ASP A 62 10.41 -3.64 10.04
C ASP A 62 11.79 -4.30 9.96
N THR A 63 12.27 -4.85 11.08
CA THR A 63 13.56 -5.57 11.13
C THR A 63 13.52 -6.83 10.24
N GLU A 64 12.46 -7.63 10.33
CA GLU A 64 12.27 -8.82 9.49
C GLU A 64 12.25 -8.47 8.00
N LEU A 65 11.61 -7.35 7.64
CA LEU A 65 11.57 -6.86 6.26
C LEU A 65 12.97 -6.45 5.77
N ASP A 66 13.71 -5.70 6.58
CA ASP A 66 15.08 -5.29 6.25
C ASP A 66 16.00 -6.49 6.04
N GLU A 67 15.91 -7.51 6.91
CA GLU A 67 16.65 -8.75 6.77
C GLU A 67 16.32 -9.50 5.47
N LEU A 68 15.03 -9.57 5.12
CA LEU A 68 14.57 -10.17 3.86
C LEU A 68 15.10 -9.41 2.63
N ILE A 69 15.07 -8.07 2.68
CA ILE A 69 15.63 -7.23 1.62
C ILE A 69 17.13 -7.51 1.48
N VAL A 70 17.89 -7.51 2.57
CA VAL A 70 19.34 -7.81 2.55
C VAL A 70 19.64 -9.19 1.99
N ALA A 71 18.89 -10.21 2.40
CA ALA A 71 19.03 -11.58 1.91
C ALA A 71 18.70 -11.71 0.41
N SER A 72 17.74 -10.94 -0.09
CA SER A 72 17.39 -10.91 -1.52
C SER A 72 18.42 -10.20 -2.40
N LEU A 73 19.15 -9.23 -1.84
CA LEU A 73 20.12 -8.40 -2.56
C LEU A 73 21.54 -8.99 -2.56
N HIS A 74 21.84 -9.94 -1.67
CA HIS A 74 23.09 -10.71 -1.68
C HIS A 74 22.80 -12.17 -2.02
N PRO A 75 22.95 -12.60 -3.30
CA PRO A 75 22.97 -14.03 -3.60
C PRO A 75 24.14 -14.66 -2.85
N MET A 76 23.87 -15.67 -2.01
CA MET A 76 24.94 -16.43 -1.34
C MET A 76 25.98 -16.92 -2.37
N PRO A 77 27.29 -16.79 -2.09
CA PRO A 77 28.31 -17.54 -2.81
C PRO A 77 28.22 -19.05 -2.54
#